data_AF-A0A2U1ARW1-F1
#
_entry.id   AF-A0A2U1ARW1-F1
#
_cell.length_a   1.000
_cell.length_b   1.000
_cell.length_c   1.000
_cell.angle_alpha   90.00
_cell.angle_beta   90.00
_cell.angle_gamma   90.00
#
_symmetry.space_group_name_H-M   'P 1'
#
loop_
_entity.id
_entity.type
_entity.pdbx_description
1 polymer ?
#
loop_
_entity_poly.entity_id
_entity_poly.type
_entity_poly.pdbx_seq_one_letter_code
_entity_poly.pdbx_strand_id
1 'polypeptide(L)'
;MSKRAFYTGVTPEAYNELKSKLQTYGMNLQGNSGRINEKGVNANFNYDPDAKSLEINDLSVGFPASMMINADSLMQRMNEMITKYGGQAQG
;
A
#
# COMPACT_ATOMS: atom_id res chain seq x y z
N MET A 1 3.29 13.90 -8.88
CA MET A 1 3.26 14.16 -7.43
C MET A 1 3.22 12.80 -6.75
N SER A 2 4.32 12.37 -6.14
CA SER A 2 4.36 11.12 -5.37
C SER A 2 3.58 11.30 -4.06
N LYS A 3 2.72 10.36 -3.72
CA LYS A 3 1.98 10.35 -2.45
C LYS A 3 2.74 9.57 -1.39
N ARG A 4 2.49 9.92 -0.13
CA ARG A 4 2.99 9.20 1.04
C ARG A 4 1.81 8.92 1.95
N ALA A 5 1.84 7.78 2.62
CA ALA A 5 0.82 7.38 3.57
C ALA A 5 1.50 6.64 4.72
N PHE A 6 1.17 7.02 5.94
CA PHE A 6 1.60 6.32 7.13
C PHE A 6 0.38 5.69 7.79
N TYR A 7 0.53 4.45 8.24
CA TYR A 7 -0.54 3.71 8.88
C TYR A 7 -0.02 3.13 10.20
N THR A 8 -0.84 3.19 11.24
CA THR A 8 -0.55 2.64 12.57
C THR A 8 -1.62 1.65 12.99
N GLY A 9 -1.28 0.68 13.84
CA GLY A 9 -2.20 -0.41 14.22
C GLY A 9 -2.40 -1.47 13.12
N VAL A 10 -1.51 -1.52 12.14
CA VAL A 10 -1.55 -2.48 11.03
C VAL A 10 -1.13 -3.85 11.52
N THR A 11 -2.11 -4.73 11.74
CA THR A 11 -1.85 -6.11 12.13
C THR A 11 -1.24 -6.91 10.97
N PRO A 12 -0.54 -8.02 11.26
CA PRO A 12 0.01 -8.89 10.21
C PRO A 12 -1.06 -9.40 9.25
N GLU A 13 -2.28 -9.63 9.75
CA GLU A 13 -3.45 -10.02 8.96
C GLU A 13 -3.87 -8.90 7.99
N ALA A 14 -3.95 -7.65 8.47
CA ALA A 14 -4.24 -6.49 7.64
C ALA A 14 -3.22 -6.35 6.50
N TYR A 15 -1.95 -6.50 6.84
CA TYR A 15 -0.86 -6.42 5.88
C TYR A 15 -0.94 -7.57 4.86
N ASN A 16 -1.21 -8.80 5.29
CA ASN A 16 -1.32 -9.94 4.37
C ASN A 16 -2.49 -9.81 3.39
N GLU A 17 -3.61 -9.28 3.84
CA GLU A 17 -4.74 -8.94 2.97
C GLU A 17 -4.36 -7.85 1.98
N LEU A 18 -3.64 -6.81 2.43
CA LEU A 18 -3.13 -5.73 1.59
C LEU A 18 -2.25 -6.28 0.47
N LYS A 19 -1.31 -7.17 0.81
CA LYS A 19 -0.46 -7.89 -0.15
C LYS A 19 -1.31 -8.62 -1.19
N SER A 20 -2.31 -9.38 -0.74
CA SER A 20 -3.20 -10.13 -1.63
C SER A 20 -3.97 -9.21 -2.58
N LYS A 21 -4.48 -8.06 -2.11
CA LYS A 21 -5.17 -7.08 -2.96
C LYS A 21 -4.24 -6.43 -3.96
N LEU A 22 -3.07 -5.98 -3.52
CA LEU A 22 -2.07 -5.38 -4.40
C LEU A 22 -1.62 -6.38 -5.48
N GLN A 23 -1.51 -7.66 -5.14
CA GLN A 23 -1.21 -8.72 -6.09
C GLN A 23 -2.28 -8.87 -7.18
N THR A 24 -3.57 -8.61 -6.89
CA THR A 24 -4.62 -8.61 -7.93
C THR A 24 -4.45 -7.51 -8.98
N TYR A 25 -3.76 -6.43 -8.61
CA TYR A 25 -3.37 -5.36 -9.54
C TYR A 25 -2.01 -5.60 -10.20
N GLY A 26 -1.39 -6.75 -9.93
CA GLY A 26 -0.04 -7.07 -10.40
C GLY A 26 1.05 -6.30 -9.66
N MET A 27 0.82 -5.90 -8.40
CA MET A 27 1.83 -5.33 -7.52
C MET A 27 2.17 -6.34 -6.42
N ASN A 28 3.38 -6.88 -6.44
CA ASN A 28 3.78 -7.84 -5.43
C ASN A 28 4.55 -7.17 -4.27
N LEU A 29 4.07 -7.35 -3.04
CA LEU A 29 4.76 -6.88 -1.84
C LEU A 29 5.51 -8.06 -1.23
N GLN A 30 6.79 -8.17 -1.57
CA GLN A 30 7.64 -9.22 -1.06
C GLN A 30 8.24 -8.81 0.30
N GLY A 31 8.16 -9.71 1.28
CA GLY A 31 8.63 -9.45 2.64
C GLY A 31 7.79 -8.42 3.38
N ASN A 32 8.48 -7.64 4.23
CA ASN A 32 7.93 -6.56 5.05
C ASN A 32 8.26 -5.18 4.45
N SER A 33 9.37 -5.05 3.73
CA SER A 33 9.78 -3.79 3.11
C SER A 33 10.34 -4.01 1.71
N GLY A 34 10.16 -3.03 0.85
CA GLY A 34 10.58 -3.12 -0.54
C GLY A 34 10.04 -2.00 -1.40
N ARG A 35 10.25 -2.16 -2.71
CA ARG A 35 9.78 -1.23 -3.73
C ARG A 35 8.92 -1.96 -4.74
N ILE A 36 7.72 -1.42 -4.95
CA ILE A 36 6.81 -1.75 -6.03
C ILE A 36 7.24 -0.93 -7.25
N ASN A 37 7.53 -1.58 -8.36
CA ASN A 37 7.76 -0.96 -9.67
C ASN A 37 7.19 -1.88 -10.75
N GLU A 38 5.87 -2.07 -10.70
CA GLU A 38 5.17 -2.98 -11.60
C GLU A 38 3.98 -2.27 -12.23
N LYS A 39 3.69 -2.59 -13.50
CA LYS A 39 2.53 -2.11 -14.25
C LYS A 39 2.41 -0.58 -14.38
N GLY A 40 3.46 0.18 -14.05
CA GLY A 40 3.42 1.65 -14.00
C GLY A 40 3.09 2.21 -12.62
N VAL A 41 2.97 1.37 -11.58
CA VAL A 41 2.92 1.81 -10.19
C VAL A 41 4.31 1.75 -9.60
N ASN A 42 4.75 2.87 -9.03
CA ASN A 42 5.98 2.98 -8.27
C ASN A 42 5.64 3.36 -6.82
N ALA A 43 6.10 2.59 -5.84
CA ALA A 43 5.93 2.92 -4.43
C ALA A 43 6.95 2.17 -3.59
N ASN A 44 7.45 2.78 -2.53
CA ASN A 44 8.22 2.10 -1.50
C ASN A 44 7.28 1.77 -0.34
N PHE A 45 7.40 0.58 0.23
CA PHE A 45 6.65 0.19 1.42
C PHE A 45 7.61 -0.30 2.49
N ASN A 46 7.24 -0.06 3.75
CA ASN A 46 7.94 -0.56 4.92
C ASN A 46 6.91 -0.91 6.00
N TYR A 47 6.73 -2.21 6.21
CA TYR A 47 5.86 -2.77 7.23
C TYR A 47 6.69 -3.21 8.43
N ASP A 48 6.30 -2.77 9.61
CA ASP A 48 6.87 -3.19 10.88
C ASP A 48 5.80 -3.93 11.69
N PRO A 49 5.90 -5.27 11.82
CA PRO A 49 4.92 -6.05 12.58
C PRO A 49 4.99 -5.81 14.09
N ASP A 50 6.15 -5.46 14.63
CA ASP A 50 6.36 -5.20 16.06
C ASP A 50 5.73 -3.86 16.47
N ALA A 51 5.99 -2.81 15.68
CA ALA A 51 5.37 -1.49 15.84
C ALA A 51 3.93 -1.42 15.28
N LYS A 52 3.48 -2.47 14.58
CA LYS A 52 2.20 -2.53 13.86
C LYS A 52 2.02 -1.29 12.98
N SER A 53 3.04 -0.94 12.21
CA SER A 53 3.02 0.25 11.37
C SER A 53 3.34 -0.11 9.92
N LEU A 54 2.72 0.61 8.99
CA LEU A 54 3.01 0.50 7.57
C LEU A 54 3.27 1.90 7.03
N GLU A 55 4.44 2.09 6.46
CA GLU A 55 4.80 3.32 5.76
C GLU A 55 4.84 3.06 4.26
N ILE A 56 4.20 3.94 3.50
CA ILE A 56 4.19 3.93 2.04
C ILE A 56 4.75 5.26 1.58
N ASN A 57 5.82 5.21 0.80
CA ASN A 57 6.48 6.38 0.25
C ASN A 57 6.48 6.33 -1.27
N ASP A 58 6.59 7.52 -1.87
CA ASP A 58 6.78 7.69 -3.31
C ASP A 58 5.69 7.05 -4.18
N LEU A 59 4.49 6.85 -3.62
CA LEU A 59 3.38 6.22 -4.32
C LEU A 59 2.96 7.06 -5.53
N SER A 60 3.23 6.51 -6.70
CA SER A 60 3.05 7.16 -7.98
C SER A 60 2.43 6.16 -8.94
N VAL A 61 1.37 6.57 -9.63
CA VAL A 61 0.76 5.74 -10.67
C VAL A 61 0.93 6.46 -12.00
N GLY A 62 1.73 5.85 -12.87
CA GLY A 62 1.98 6.28 -14.24
C GLY A 62 1.28 5.39 -15.27
N PHE A 63 1.56 5.67 -16.53
CA PHE A 63 1.02 4.92 -17.66
C PHE A 63 1.68 3.53 -17.77
N PRO A 64 0.95 2.43 -18.05
CA PRO A 64 -0.48 2.33 -18.34
C PRO A 64 -1.38 2.09 -17.10
N ALA A 65 -0.83 1.87 -15.90
CA ALA A 65 -1.64 1.64 -14.69
C ALA A 65 -2.68 2.74 -14.45
N SER A 66 -2.35 4.00 -14.73
CA SER A 66 -3.25 5.15 -14.61
C SER A 66 -4.56 5.01 -15.41
N MET A 67 -4.60 4.16 -16.44
CA MET A 67 -5.83 3.87 -17.19
C MET A 67 -6.79 2.94 -16.43
N MET A 68 -6.27 2.11 -15.52
CA MET A 68 -7.05 1.10 -14.77
C MET A 68 -7.24 1.47 -13.30
N ILE A 69 -6.25 2.12 -12.69
CA ILE A 69 -6.25 2.51 -11.28
C ILE A 69 -5.48 3.82 -11.12
N ASN A 70 -5.96 4.72 -10.27
CA ASN A 70 -5.25 5.95 -9.92
C ASN A 70 -4.70 5.86 -8.49
N ALA A 71 -3.65 6.64 -8.19
CA ALA A 71 -3.01 6.65 -6.88
C ALA A 71 -4.01 6.91 -5.73
N ASP A 72 -4.99 7.78 -5.96
CA ASP A 72 -6.07 8.07 -5.02
C ASP A 72 -6.96 6.87 -4.71
N SER A 73 -7.43 6.16 -5.74
CA SER A 73 -8.26 4.96 -5.56
C SER A 73 -7.49 3.84 -4.86
N LEU A 74 -6.20 3.72 -5.16
CA LEU A 74 -5.33 2.77 -4.48
C LEU A 74 -5.20 3.13 -3.00
N MET A 75 -4.86 4.39 -2.68
CA MET A 75 -4.78 4.88 -1.30
C MET A 75 -6.08 4.69 -0.54
N GLN A 76 -7.23 4.97 -1.18
CA GLN A 76 -8.53 4.79 -0.55
C GLN A 76 -8.75 3.31 -0.17
N ARG A 77 -8.49 2.38 -1.10
CA ARG A 77 -8.61 0.94 -0.83
C ARG A 77 -7.66 0.48 0.26
N MET A 78 -6.42 0.98 0.25
CA MET A 78 -5.46 0.71 1.31
C MET A 78 -5.98 1.19 2.66
N ASN A 79 -6.50 2.42 2.73
CA ASN A 79 -7.08 2.98 3.95
C ASN A 79 -8.29 2.18 4.44
N GLU A 80 -9.23 1.84 3.56
CA GLU A 80 -10.40 1.02 3.91
C GLU A 80 -9.99 -0.34 4.49
N MET A 81 -9.00 -0.99 3.87
CA MET A 81 -8.48 -2.26 4.36
C MET A 81 -7.80 -2.12 5.71
N ILE A 82 -6.86 -1.19 5.83
CA ILE A 82 -6.14 -0.92 7.08
C ILE A 82 -7.15 -0.64 8.20
N THR A 83 -8.14 0.23 7.94
CA THR A 83 -9.21 0.58 8.89
C THR A 83 -10.05 -0.63 9.27
N LYS A 84 -10.41 -1.48 8.30
CA LYS A 84 -11.20 -2.71 8.55
C LYS A 84 -10.52 -3.67 9.52
N TYR A 85 -9.19 -3.72 9.52
CA TYR A 85 -8.40 -4.57 10.42
C TYR A 85 -7.89 -3.82 11.67
N GLY A 86 -8.46 -2.65 11.96
CA GLY A 86 -8.18 -1.88 13.19
C GLY A 86 -6.97 -0.94 13.10
N GLY A 87 -6.35 -0.81 11.93
CA GLY A 87 -5.34 0.21 11.70
C GLY A 87 -5.94 1.58 11.41
N GLN A 88 -5.13 2.63 11.44
CA GLN A 88 -5.53 4.01 11.17
C GLN A 88 -4.52 4.64 10.23
N ALA A 89 -5.01 5.29 9.18
CA ALA A 89 -4.18 6.15 8.35
C ALA A 89 -3.87 7.46 9.08
N GLN A 90 -2.60 7.78 9.20
CA GLN A 90 -2.13 9.11 9.58
C GLN A 90 -1.79 9.84 8.28
N GLY A 91 -2.62 10.83 7.96
CA GLY A 91 -2.49 11.70 6.79
C GLY A 91 -1.62 12.90 7.05
#